data_AF-A0A1H9R007-F1
#
_entry.id   AF-A0A1H9R007-F1
#
_cell.length_a   1.000
_cell.length_b   1.000
_cell.length_c   1.000
_cell.angle_alpha   90.00
_cell.angle_beta   90.00
_cell.angle_gamma   90.00
#
_symmetry.space_group_name_H-M   'P 1'
#
loop_
_entity.id
_entity.type
_entity.pdbx_description
1 polymer ?
#
loop_
_entity_poly.entity_id
_entity_poly.type
_entity_poly.pdbx_seq_one_letter_code
_entity_poly.pdbx_strand_id
1 'polypeptide(L)'
;MTTDQLKPGSLGLLSTRAGDGRTMIGHVVVCRAGSGQEESIAIWHLDTEGARTGAWVTPAAEAMTEPETSLRMLSLCKRKAVLAWDLAEAIETLRALEQVADVAPTNWNDCGVTLPELLSEVADTRTSYAKRVAEEKASKKSIADLEWSIDLPDPLPATVEQLEHLARVGNLVAPTESATEALRISRLGGWIVQRWRETTVALGRPYLRDTFGQPTVLAPTWEARLADAYAYQR
;
A
#
# COMPACT_ATOMS: atom_id res chain seq x y z
N MET A 1 -7.66 43.81 -6.90
CA MET A 1 -8.09 42.44 -6.59
C MET A 1 -6.87 41.54 -6.77
N THR A 2 -6.16 41.30 -5.68
CA THR A 2 -4.95 40.49 -5.65
C THR A 2 -5.35 39.06 -5.36
N THR A 3 -5.12 38.18 -6.33
CA THR A 3 -5.33 36.74 -6.22
C THR A 3 -4.29 36.19 -5.25
N ASP A 4 -4.73 35.85 -4.05
CA ASP A 4 -3.91 35.21 -3.03
C ASP A 4 -3.63 33.77 -3.51
N GLN A 5 -2.39 33.52 -3.95
CA GLN A 5 -1.94 32.18 -4.29
C GLN A 5 -1.83 31.38 -2.99
N LEU A 6 -2.72 30.41 -2.83
CA LEU A 6 -2.63 29.35 -1.85
C LEU A 6 -1.22 28.73 -1.91
N LYS A 7 -0.40 29.02 -0.91
CA LYS A 7 0.88 28.34 -0.70
C LYS A 7 0.59 26.85 -0.51
N PRO A 8 1.27 25.94 -1.23
CA PRO A 8 1.20 24.51 -0.93
C PRO A 8 1.61 24.29 0.53
N GLY A 9 0.77 23.55 1.26
CA GLY A 9 0.98 23.25 2.67
C GLY A 9 2.32 22.55 2.91
N SER A 10 2.91 22.83 4.07
CA SER A 10 4.26 22.44 4.50
C SER A 10 4.49 20.94 4.76
N LEU A 11 3.73 20.05 4.12
CA LEU A 11 4.08 18.63 4.03
C LEU A 11 4.99 18.47 2.81
N GLY A 12 6.25 18.88 2.98
CA GLY A 12 7.29 18.62 1.98
C GLY A 12 7.32 17.13 1.63
N LEU A 13 7.57 16.83 0.35
CA LEU A 13 7.77 15.48 -0.21
C LEU A 13 8.14 14.48 0.88
N LEU A 14 7.20 13.61 1.23
CA LEU A 14 7.43 12.66 2.31
C LEU A 14 8.58 11.76 1.86
N SER A 15 9.56 11.63 2.76
CA SER A 15 10.86 11.03 2.49
C SER A 15 10.72 9.61 1.91
N THR A 16 11.48 9.28 0.88
CA THR A 16 11.71 7.89 0.41
C THR A 16 12.53 7.07 1.41
N ARG A 17 12.45 7.40 2.70
CA ARG A 17 13.17 6.77 3.81
C ARG A 17 12.18 6.38 4.91
N ALA A 18 12.31 5.16 5.41
CA ALA A 18 11.61 4.71 6.60
C ALA A 18 12.08 5.50 7.83
N GLY A 19 11.34 5.39 8.94
CA GLY A 19 11.73 6.00 10.23
C GLY A 19 13.14 5.64 10.71
N ASP A 20 13.70 4.51 10.27
CA ASP A 20 15.07 4.04 10.56
C ASP A 20 16.14 4.49 9.54
N GLY A 21 15.76 5.27 8.52
CA GLY A 21 16.66 5.82 7.51
C GLY A 21 16.91 4.92 6.29
N ARG A 22 16.35 3.71 6.23
CA ARG A 22 16.46 2.83 5.05
C ARG A 22 15.62 3.33 3.88
N THR A 23 16.07 3.08 2.65
CA THR A 23 15.35 3.50 1.43
C THR A 23 14.07 2.69 1.22
N MET A 24 12.99 3.38 0.82
CA MET A 24 11.73 2.82 0.37
C MET A 24 11.44 3.34 -1.04
N ILE A 25 11.00 2.47 -1.95
CA ILE A 25 10.57 2.87 -3.30
C ILE A 25 9.04 2.90 -3.41
N GLY A 26 8.36 1.90 -2.84
CA GLY A 26 6.93 1.75 -2.93
C GLY A 26 6.52 0.28 -3.09
N HIS A 27 5.40 0.07 -3.77
CA HIS A 27 4.74 -1.22 -3.89
C HIS A 27 4.64 -1.66 -5.33
N VAL A 28 4.50 -2.96 -5.50
CA VAL A 28 4.10 -3.60 -6.74
C VAL A 28 2.88 -4.45 -6.49
N VAL A 29 1.87 -4.32 -7.35
CA VAL A 29 0.71 -5.21 -7.42
C VAL A 29 0.92 -6.11 -8.61
N VAL A 30 0.78 -7.43 -8.41
CA VAL A 30 0.91 -8.43 -9.47
C VAL A 30 -0.37 -9.24 -9.51
N CYS A 31 -1.05 -9.22 -10.66
CA CYS A 31 -2.30 -9.97 -10.87
C CYS A 31 -2.19 -10.78 -12.16
N ARG A 32 -2.58 -12.05 -12.10
CA ARG A 32 -2.77 -12.91 -13.27
C ARG A 32 -4.23 -13.30 -13.33
N ALA A 33 -4.89 -13.03 -14.45
CA ALA A 33 -6.31 -13.34 -14.64
C ALA A 33 -6.66 -13.44 -16.13
N GLY A 34 -7.90 -13.82 -16.43
CA GLY A 34 -8.37 -14.15 -17.76
C GLY A 34 -8.27 -15.64 -18.05
N SER A 35 -8.62 -16.03 -19.28
CA SER A 35 -8.56 -17.43 -19.73
C SER A 35 -8.13 -17.53 -21.19
N GLY A 36 -7.46 -18.65 -21.53
CA GLY A 36 -7.02 -18.91 -22.90
C GLY A 36 -6.13 -17.81 -23.46
N GLN A 37 -6.54 -17.20 -24.57
CA GLN A 37 -5.78 -16.12 -25.23
C GLN A 37 -5.93 -14.75 -24.57
N GLU A 38 -6.90 -14.58 -23.68
CA GLU A 38 -7.13 -13.33 -22.93
C GLU A 38 -6.42 -13.33 -21.57
N GLU A 39 -5.83 -14.48 -21.19
CA GLU A 39 -5.04 -14.58 -19.97
C GLU A 39 -3.83 -13.65 -20.03
N SER A 40 -3.67 -12.83 -19.00
CA SER A 40 -2.63 -11.82 -18.93
C SER A 40 -2.13 -11.62 -17.51
N ILE A 41 -0.92 -11.10 -17.41
CA ILE A 41 -0.29 -10.70 -16.15
C ILE A 41 -0.15 -9.18 -16.15
N ALA A 42 -0.68 -8.56 -15.10
CA ALA A 42 -0.64 -7.13 -14.86
C ALA A 42 0.31 -6.81 -13.70
N ILE A 43 1.16 -5.80 -13.89
CA ILE A 43 2.06 -5.25 -12.88
C ILE A 43 1.76 -3.75 -12.72
N TRP A 44 1.38 -3.33 -11.51
CA TRP A 44 1.10 -1.94 -11.18
C TRP A 44 2.06 -1.46 -10.10
N HIS A 45 2.58 -0.24 -10.25
CA HIS A 45 3.40 0.40 -9.23
C HIS A 45 2.61 1.44 -8.46
N LEU A 46 2.80 1.43 -7.14
CA LEU A 46 2.42 2.52 -6.25
C LEU A 46 3.69 3.07 -5.59
N ASP A 47 3.78 4.37 -5.42
CA ASP A 47 4.81 4.95 -4.55
C ASP A 47 4.42 4.86 -3.06
N THR A 48 5.31 5.33 -2.19
CA THR A 48 5.07 5.39 -0.73
C THR A 48 3.92 6.31 -0.34
N GLU A 49 3.43 7.13 -1.27
CA GLU A 49 2.30 8.04 -1.07
C GLU A 49 0.97 7.42 -1.52
N GLY A 50 1.01 6.19 -2.05
CA GLY A 50 -0.16 5.51 -2.59
C GLY A 50 -0.55 6.01 -3.98
N ALA A 51 0.27 6.84 -4.63
CA ALA A 51 0.04 7.29 -5.99
C ALA A 51 0.55 6.24 -6.99
N ARG A 52 -0.23 6.00 -8.04
CA ARG A 52 0.12 5.06 -9.10
C ARG A 52 1.18 5.67 -10.00
N THR A 53 2.30 4.98 -10.19
CA THR A 53 3.46 5.49 -10.93
C THR A 53 3.79 4.74 -12.21
N GLY A 54 3.16 3.58 -12.43
CA GLY A 54 3.35 2.81 -13.66
C GLY A 54 2.42 1.59 -13.73
N ALA A 55 2.19 1.11 -14.95
CA ALA A 55 1.31 0.01 -15.27
C ALA A 55 1.81 -0.74 -16.50
N TRP A 56 1.88 -2.07 -16.41
CA TRP A 56 2.30 -2.96 -17.50
C TRP A 56 1.37 -4.16 -17.55
N VAL A 57 0.94 -4.55 -18.74
CA VAL A 57 0.11 -5.73 -18.98
C VAL A 57 0.80 -6.53 -20.08
N THR A 58 1.02 -7.81 -19.83
CA THR A 58 1.65 -8.74 -20.78
C THR A 58 0.77 -9.98 -20.92
N PRO A 59 0.53 -10.49 -22.13
CA PRO A 59 -0.13 -11.78 -22.32
C PRO A 59 0.58 -12.88 -21.51
N ALA A 60 -0.19 -13.71 -20.81
CA ALA A 60 0.39 -14.76 -19.97
C ALA A 60 1.15 -15.80 -20.81
N ALA A 61 0.67 -16.08 -22.03
CA ALA A 61 1.35 -16.98 -22.96
C ALA A 61 2.77 -16.51 -23.29
N GLU A 62 2.98 -15.21 -23.50
CA GLU A 62 4.29 -14.60 -23.76
C GLU A 62 5.14 -14.62 -22.48
N ALA A 63 4.61 -14.08 -21.39
CA ALA A 63 5.31 -13.94 -20.12
C ALA A 63 5.69 -15.29 -19.46
N MET A 64 4.97 -16.37 -19.75
CA MET A 64 5.22 -17.69 -19.17
C MET A 64 5.98 -18.65 -20.11
N THR A 65 6.40 -18.18 -21.29
CA THR A 65 7.21 -19.00 -22.22
C THR A 65 8.49 -18.33 -22.67
N GLU A 66 8.56 -16.99 -22.65
CA GLU A 66 9.72 -16.23 -23.10
C GLU A 66 10.57 -15.73 -21.90
N PRO A 67 11.78 -16.27 -21.69
CA PRO A 67 12.62 -15.91 -20.55
C PRO A 67 12.93 -14.41 -20.44
N GLU A 68 13.13 -13.73 -21.58
CA GLU A 68 13.40 -12.28 -21.61
C GLU A 68 12.20 -11.45 -21.12
N THR A 69 11.00 -11.87 -21.49
CA THR A 69 9.75 -11.22 -21.08
C THR A 69 9.51 -11.45 -19.60
N SER A 70 9.68 -12.69 -19.10
CA SER A 70 9.59 -12.99 -17.67
C SER A 70 10.61 -12.19 -16.85
N LEU A 71 11.86 -12.13 -17.31
CA LEU A 71 12.93 -11.36 -16.66
C LEU A 71 12.61 -9.87 -16.61
N ARG A 72 12.05 -9.31 -17.70
CA ARG A 72 11.60 -7.91 -17.74
C ARG A 72 10.49 -7.66 -16.73
N MET A 73 9.50 -8.55 -16.64
CA MET A 73 8.42 -8.43 -15.66
C MET A 73 8.95 -8.48 -14.22
N LEU A 74 9.83 -9.44 -13.90
CA LEU A 74 10.47 -9.52 -12.58
C LEU A 74 11.29 -8.27 -12.26
N SER A 75 11.94 -7.66 -13.26
CA SER A 75 12.71 -6.42 -13.06
C SER A 75 11.84 -5.24 -12.62
N LEU A 76 10.56 -5.21 -12.99
CA LEU A 76 9.61 -4.18 -12.54
C LEU A 76 9.32 -4.33 -11.04
N CYS A 77 9.22 -5.58 -10.56
CA CYS A 77 8.94 -5.91 -9.17
C CYS A 77 10.10 -5.64 -8.21
N LYS A 78 11.34 -5.55 -8.72
CA LYS A 78 12.53 -5.37 -7.88
C LYS A 78 12.44 -4.14 -6.97
N ARG A 79 12.93 -4.36 -5.74
CA ARG A 79 13.07 -3.40 -4.64
C ARG A 79 11.75 -2.77 -4.20
N LYS A 80 10.63 -3.46 -4.41
CA LYS A 80 9.29 -3.03 -4.01
C LYS A 80 8.60 -4.12 -3.20
N ALA A 81 7.76 -3.69 -2.27
CA ALA A 81 6.93 -4.61 -1.52
C ALA A 81 5.78 -5.12 -2.40
N VAL A 82 5.46 -6.42 -2.35
CA VAL A 82 4.30 -6.97 -3.05
C VAL A 82 3.06 -6.60 -2.24
N LEU A 83 2.12 -5.90 -2.87
CA LEU A 83 0.84 -5.51 -2.28
C LEU A 83 -0.28 -6.33 -2.91
N ALA A 84 -1.05 -7.03 -2.08
CA ALA A 84 -2.17 -7.85 -2.54
C ALA A 84 -3.31 -7.85 -1.52
N TRP A 85 -4.47 -8.39 -1.91
CA TRP A 85 -5.48 -8.80 -0.93
C TRP A 85 -5.06 -10.11 -0.26
N ASP A 86 -4.68 -11.10 -1.08
CA ASP A 86 -4.03 -12.35 -0.69
C ASP A 86 -2.70 -12.46 -1.45
N LEU A 87 -1.61 -12.76 -0.75
CA LEU A 87 -0.29 -12.87 -1.35
C LEU A 87 -0.10 -14.17 -2.15
N ALA A 88 -0.90 -15.21 -1.89
CA ALA A 88 -0.66 -16.54 -2.47
C ALA A 88 -0.60 -16.51 -4.00
N GLU A 89 -1.60 -15.91 -4.65
CA GLU A 89 -1.71 -15.85 -6.11
C GLU A 89 -0.61 -14.97 -6.74
N ALA A 90 -0.30 -13.84 -6.10
CA ALA A 90 0.77 -12.94 -6.56
C ALA A 90 2.14 -13.64 -6.48
N ILE A 91 2.40 -14.35 -5.38
CA ILE A 91 3.65 -15.10 -5.19
C ILE A 91 3.75 -16.29 -6.12
N GLU A 92 2.66 -17.03 -6.36
CA GLU A 92 2.62 -18.10 -7.35
C GLU A 92 2.98 -17.56 -8.74
N THR A 93 2.37 -16.44 -9.14
CA THR A 93 2.67 -15.78 -10.41
C THR A 93 4.13 -15.37 -10.50
N LEU A 94 4.69 -14.75 -9.44
CA LEU A 94 6.09 -14.33 -9.40
C LEU A 94 7.06 -15.52 -9.49
N ARG A 95 6.77 -16.62 -8.78
CA ARG A 95 7.59 -17.85 -8.85
C ARG A 95 7.55 -18.50 -10.23
N ALA A 96 6.40 -18.50 -10.89
CA ALA A 96 6.29 -19.00 -12.25
C ALA A 96 7.16 -18.16 -13.22
N LEU A 97 7.16 -16.84 -13.07
CA LEU A 97 8.04 -15.96 -13.84
C LEU A 97 9.53 -16.22 -13.53
N GLU A 98 9.90 -16.45 -12.27
CA GLU A 98 11.29 -16.78 -11.89
C GLU A 98 11.76 -18.07 -12.53
N GLN A 99 10.89 -19.09 -12.57
CA GLN A 99 11.17 -20.36 -13.21
C GLN A 99 11.39 -20.23 -14.71
N VAL A 100 10.57 -19.45 -15.41
CA VAL A 100 10.71 -19.23 -16.87
C VAL A 100 11.95 -18.38 -17.18
N ALA A 101 12.26 -17.40 -16.34
CA ALA A 101 13.45 -16.57 -16.47
C ALA A 101 14.76 -17.28 -16.08
N ASP A 102 14.70 -18.49 -15.51
CA ASP A 102 15.83 -19.23 -14.94
C ASP A 102 16.69 -18.39 -13.96
N VAL A 103 16.01 -17.69 -13.04
CA VAL A 103 16.67 -16.88 -12.01
C VAL A 103 16.55 -17.50 -10.62
N ALA A 104 17.44 -17.08 -9.72
CA ALA A 104 17.38 -17.51 -8.33
C ALA A 104 16.03 -17.10 -7.69
N PRO A 105 15.40 -18.00 -6.91
CA PRO A 105 14.11 -17.72 -6.30
C PRO A 105 14.23 -16.62 -5.24
N THR A 106 13.29 -15.68 -5.26
CA THR A 106 13.16 -14.63 -4.24
C THR A 106 12.18 -15.06 -3.16
N ASN A 107 12.46 -14.75 -1.89
CA ASN A 107 11.47 -14.94 -0.83
C ASN A 107 10.45 -13.80 -0.82
N TRP A 108 9.50 -13.85 -1.75
CA TRP A 108 8.47 -12.82 -1.91
C TRP A 108 7.57 -12.63 -0.66
N ASN A 109 7.45 -13.65 0.20
CA ASN A 109 6.68 -13.53 1.45
C ASN A 109 7.29 -12.49 2.40
N ASP A 110 8.62 -12.41 2.48
CA ASP A 110 9.29 -11.47 3.39
C ASP A 110 9.07 -10.01 2.97
N CYS A 111 8.78 -9.81 1.67
CA CYS A 111 8.56 -8.53 1.03
C CYS A 111 7.07 -8.25 0.76
N GLY A 112 6.17 -9.13 1.18
CA GLY A 112 4.73 -9.02 0.94
C GLY A 112 4.02 -8.25 2.05
N VAL A 113 2.96 -7.54 1.69
CA VAL A 113 1.99 -6.91 2.60
C VAL A 113 0.58 -7.08 2.07
N THR A 114 -0.38 -7.35 2.95
CA THR A 114 -1.79 -7.50 2.55
C THR A 114 -2.63 -6.28 2.91
N LEU A 115 -3.62 -5.93 2.08
CA LEU A 115 -4.56 -4.84 2.37
C LEU A 115 -5.26 -4.98 3.74
N PRO A 116 -5.74 -6.18 4.15
CA PRO A 116 -6.35 -6.36 5.47
C PRO A 116 -5.39 -6.07 6.63
N GLU A 117 -4.14 -6.53 6.58
CA GLU A 117 -3.14 -6.27 7.62
C GLU A 117 -2.87 -4.76 7.76
N LEU A 118 -2.70 -4.08 6.63
CA LEU A 118 -2.44 -2.64 6.61
C LEU A 118 -3.61 -1.83 7.15
N LEU A 119 -4.84 -2.22 6.81
CA LEU A 119 -6.04 -1.58 7.36
C LEU A 119 -6.19 -1.83 8.86
N SER A 120 -5.87 -3.04 9.33
CA SER A 120 -5.87 -3.38 10.76
C SER A 120 -4.90 -2.50 11.53
N GLU A 121 -3.66 -2.33 11.04
CA GLU A 121 -2.66 -1.50 11.70
C GLU A 121 -3.12 -0.03 11.82
N VAL A 122 -3.80 0.50 10.81
CA VAL A 122 -4.42 1.85 10.87
C VAL A 122 -5.51 1.90 11.94
N ALA A 123 -6.40 0.91 12.00
CA ALA A 123 -7.49 0.85 12.98
C ALA A 123 -6.98 0.72 14.42
N ASP A 124 -6.00 -0.16 14.65
CA ASP A 124 -5.36 -0.37 15.95
C ASP A 124 -4.65 0.90 16.43
N THR A 125 -3.99 1.61 15.51
CA THR A 125 -3.34 2.89 15.81
C THR A 125 -4.36 3.96 16.17
N ARG A 126 -5.46 4.09 15.42
CA ARG A 126 -6.55 5.04 15.72
C ARG A 126 -7.16 4.77 17.09
N THR A 127 -7.37 3.49 17.43
CA THR A 127 -7.86 3.06 18.74
C THR A 127 -6.89 3.44 19.86
N SER A 128 -5.59 3.21 19.64
CA SER A 128 -4.53 3.58 20.59
C SER A 128 -4.48 5.09 20.83
N TYR A 129 -4.62 5.89 19.77
CA TYR A 129 -4.67 7.35 19.88
C TYR A 129 -5.91 7.80 20.66
N ALA A 130 -7.09 7.28 20.32
CA ALA A 130 -8.33 7.60 21.02
C ALA A 130 -8.25 7.27 22.52
N LYS A 131 -7.69 6.11 22.88
CA LYS A 131 -7.43 5.73 24.26
C LYS A 131 -6.53 6.75 24.97
N ARG A 132 -5.40 7.12 24.37
CA ARG A 132 -4.48 8.10 24.97
C ARG A 132 -5.11 9.49 25.12
N VAL A 133 -5.98 9.90 24.19
CA VAL A 133 -6.76 11.14 24.32
C VAL A 133 -7.73 11.07 25.50
N ALA A 134 -8.43 9.94 25.70
CA ALA A 134 -9.31 9.76 26.85
C ALA A 134 -8.56 9.84 28.19
N GLU A 135 -7.38 9.22 28.28
CA GLU A 135 -6.50 9.30 29.46
C GLU A 135 -6.05 10.75 29.75
N GLU A 136 -5.65 11.49 28.71
CA GLU A 136 -5.25 12.89 28.88
C GLU A 136 -6.45 13.77 29.28
N LYS A 137 -7.64 13.50 28.71
CA LYS A 137 -8.89 14.21 29.01
C LYS A 137 -9.35 14.01 30.46
N ALA A 138 -9.09 12.83 31.04
CA ALA A 138 -9.33 12.58 32.46
C ALA A 138 -8.52 13.51 33.37
N SER A 139 -7.32 13.92 32.93
CA SER A 139 -6.47 14.88 33.64
C SER A 139 -6.75 16.33 33.27
N LYS A 140 -7.19 16.60 32.03
CA LYS A 140 -7.43 17.94 31.47
C LYS A 140 -8.75 17.99 30.69
N LYS A 141 -9.78 18.56 31.31
CA LYS A 141 -11.15 18.60 30.74
C LYS A 141 -11.30 19.35 29.40
N SER A 142 -10.33 20.19 29.02
CA SER A 142 -10.39 21.02 27.79
C SER A 142 -9.92 20.29 26.52
N ILE A 143 -9.61 18.99 26.59
CA ILE A 143 -9.12 18.24 25.44
C ILE A 143 -10.30 17.75 24.60
N ALA A 144 -10.32 18.17 23.34
CA ALA A 144 -11.26 17.71 22.34
C ALA A 144 -10.95 16.26 21.92
N ASP A 145 -11.99 15.53 21.51
CA ASP A 145 -11.85 14.17 20.99
C ASP A 145 -11.14 14.16 19.62
N LEU A 146 -10.83 12.98 19.10
CA LEU A 146 -10.30 12.82 17.74
C LEU A 146 -11.47 12.63 16.77
N GLU A 147 -11.43 13.36 15.66
CA GLU A 147 -12.40 13.25 14.59
C GLU A 147 -11.67 12.81 13.31
N TRP A 148 -12.19 11.76 12.70
CA TRP A 148 -11.68 11.22 11.44
C TRP A 148 -12.65 11.61 10.32
N SER A 149 -12.11 11.86 9.12
CA SER A 149 -12.93 12.14 7.94
C SER A 149 -13.75 10.91 7.51
N ILE A 150 -13.20 9.71 7.75
CA ILE A 150 -13.88 8.44 7.51
C ILE A 150 -13.64 7.55 8.73
N ASP A 151 -14.72 7.11 9.36
CA ASP A 151 -14.68 6.08 10.39
C ASP A 151 -14.40 4.71 9.79
N LEU A 152 -13.56 3.93 10.47
CA LEU A 152 -13.33 2.54 10.11
C LEU A 152 -14.30 1.66 10.90
N PRO A 153 -15.04 0.74 10.24
CA PRO A 153 -16.02 -0.10 10.92
C PRO A 153 -15.33 -1.14 11.83
N ASP A 154 -16.08 -1.61 12.82
CA ASP A 154 -15.72 -2.77 13.65
C ASP A 154 -16.87 -3.79 13.57
N PRO A 155 -16.69 -4.97 12.94
CA PRO A 155 -15.43 -5.48 12.39
C PRO A 155 -14.98 -4.77 11.10
N LEU A 156 -13.67 -4.83 10.83
CA LEU A 156 -13.08 -4.39 9.57
C LEU A 156 -13.56 -5.24 8.39
N PRO A 157 -13.50 -4.71 7.15
CA PRO A 157 -13.84 -5.46 5.94
C PRO A 157 -13.08 -6.79 5.82
N ALA A 158 -13.83 -7.89 5.69
CA ALA A 158 -13.30 -9.25 5.55
C ALA A 158 -13.17 -9.69 4.08
N THR A 159 -13.77 -8.94 3.15
CA THR A 159 -13.63 -9.17 1.70
C THR A 159 -13.25 -7.88 0.97
N VAL A 160 -12.71 -8.05 -0.23
CA VAL A 160 -12.26 -6.91 -1.03
C VAL A 160 -13.45 -6.05 -1.48
N GLU A 161 -14.63 -6.65 -1.73
CA GLU A 161 -15.88 -5.94 -2.06
C GLU A 161 -16.36 -5.07 -0.91
N GLN A 162 -16.26 -5.56 0.33
CA GLN A 162 -16.61 -4.78 1.51
C GLN A 162 -15.68 -3.57 1.66
N LEU A 163 -14.38 -3.76 1.38
CA LEU A 163 -13.41 -2.67 1.42
C LEU A 163 -13.65 -1.66 0.29
N GLU A 164 -14.01 -2.10 -0.92
CA GLU A 164 -14.39 -1.20 -2.01
C GLU A 164 -15.62 -0.35 -1.68
N HIS A 165 -16.63 -0.97 -1.07
CA HIS A 165 -17.83 -0.27 -0.64
C HIS A 165 -17.48 0.81 0.38
N LEU A 166 -16.66 0.47 1.38
CA LEU A 166 -16.15 1.42 2.37
C LEU A 166 -15.34 2.55 1.72
N ALA A 167 -14.46 2.19 0.78
CA ALA A 167 -13.60 3.12 0.07
C ALA A 167 -14.32 3.94 -1.01
N ARG A 168 -15.59 3.60 -1.29
CA ARG A 168 -16.41 4.15 -2.39
C ARG A 168 -15.68 4.09 -3.73
N VAL A 169 -14.95 2.99 -3.96
CA VAL A 169 -14.34 2.72 -5.26
C VAL A 169 -15.46 2.29 -6.20
N GLY A 170 -15.77 3.14 -7.18
CA GLY A 170 -16.75 2.80 -8.22
C GLY A 170 -16.25 1.68 -9.14
N ASN A 171 -17.15 1.14 -9.95
CA ASN A 171 -16.85 0.07 -10.89
C ASN A 171 -15.61 0.40 -11.76
N LEU A 172 -14.67 -0.53 -11.74
CA LEU A 172 -13.43 -0.46 -12.49
C LEU A 172 -13.53 -1.34 -13.72
N VAL A 173 -13.16 -0.79 -14.88
CA VAL A 173 -13.02 -1.56 -16.11
C VAL A 173 -11.72 -1.15 -16.76
N ALA A 174 -10.81 -2.10 -16.90
CA ALA A 174 -9.58 -1.98 -17.68
C ALA A 174 -9.66 -2.93 -18.90
N PRO A 175 -8.74 -2.81 -19.88
CA PRO A 175 -8.77 -3.64 -21.09
C PRO A 175 -8.67 -5.15 -20.85
N THR A 176 -8.12 -5.58 -19.70
CA THR A 176 -8.03 -6.98 -19.29
C THR A 176 -8.53 -7.16 -17.86
N GLU A 177 -8.92 -8.39 -17.52
CA GLU A 177 -9.30 -8.76 -16.15
C GLU A 177 -8.14 -8.54 -15.18
N SER A 178 -6.92 -8.96 -15.55
CA SER A 178 -5.71 -8.78 -14.73
C SER A 178 -5.42 -7.31 -14.43
N ALA A 179 -5.62 -6.42 -15.42
CA ALA A 179 -5.43 -4.98 -15.25
C ALA A 179 -6.53 -4.36 -14.38
N THR A 180 -7.75 -4.88 -14.45
CA THR A 180 -8.87 -4.44 -13.62
C THR A 180 -8.56 -4.76 -12.16
N GLU A 181 -8.08 -5.96 -11.89
CA GLU A 181 -7.75 -6.42 -10.54
C GLU A 181 -6.50 -5.74 -9.97
N ALA A 182 -5.46 -5.54 -10.79
CA ALA A 182 -4.30 -4.76 -10.37
C ALA A 182 -4.68 -3.32 -10.04
N LEU A 183 -5.56 -2.69 -10.82
CA LEU A 183 -6.06 -1.34 -10.57
C LEU A 183 -6.94 -1.27 -9.31
N ARG A 184 -7.75 -2.31 -9.06
CA ARG A 184 -8.59 -2.47 -7.87
C ARG A 184 -7.74 -2.46 -6.61
N ILE A 185 -6.80 -3.40 -6.49
CA ILE A 185 -5.87 -3.47 -5.36
C ILE A 185 -5.06 -2.18 -5.21
N SER A 186 -4.61 -1.59 -6.33
CA SER A 186 -3.87 -0.32 -6.30
C SER A 186 -4.70 0.85 -5.73
N ARG A 187 -6.00 0.94 -6.07
CA ARG A 187 -6.87 1.99 -5.53
C ARG A 187 -7.12 1.80 -4.05
N LEU A 188 -7.34 0.57 -3.61
CA LEU A 188 -7.54 0.25 -2.21
C LEU A 188 -6.28 0.52 -1.39
N GLY A 189 -5.11 0.13 -1.90
CA GLY A 189 -3.81 0.44 -1.30
C GLY A 189 -3.61 1.95 -1.08
N GLY A 190 -3.80 2.75 -2.13
CA GLY A 190 -3.70 4.20 -2.03
C GLY A 190 -4.74 4.82 -1.08
N TRP A 191 -5.94 4.25 -1.01
CA TRP A 191 -6.96 4.68 -0.04
C TRP A 191 -6.53 4.40 1.41
N ILE A 192 -5.92 3.25 1.69
CA ILE A 192 -5.37 2.93 3.02
C ILE A 192 -4.21 3.87 3.38
N VAL A 193 -3.30 4.19 2.44
CA VAL A 193 -2.25 5.21 2.66
C VAL A 193 -2.87 6.54 3.08
N GLN A 194 -3.96 6.95 2.43
CA GLN A 194 -4.65 8.19 2.79
C GLN A 194 -5.26 8.13 4.20
N ARG A 195 -5.81 6.98 4.62
CA ARG A 195 -6.30 6.78 6.00
C ARG A 195 -5.17 6.85 7.02
N TRP A 196 -4.00 6.31 6.70
CA TRP A 196 -2.82 6.44 7.55
C TRP A 196 -2.39 7.90 7.70
N ARG A 197 -2.27 8.65 6.60
CA ARG A 197 -1.91 10.07 6.63
C ARG A 197 -2.85 10.87 7.53
N GLU A 198 -4.14 10.65 7.39
CA GLU A 198 -5.17 11.24 8.24
C GLU A 198 -4.96 10.89 9.73
N THR A 199 -4.63 9.63 10.04
CA THR A 199 -4.29 9.20 11.42
C THR A 199 -3.09 9.97 11.97
N THR A 200 -2.02 10.13 11.18
CA THR A 200 -0.79 10.80 11.65
C THR A 200 -0.97 12.30 11.92
N VAL A 201 -2.00 12.96 11.35
CA VAL A 201 -2.33 14.36 11.68
C VAL A 201 -2.60 14.53 13.18
N ALA A 202 -3.13 13.50 13.86
CA ALA A 202 -3.34 13.54 15.31
C ALA A 202 -2.05 13.76 16.11
N LEU A 203 -0.89 13.34 15.59
CA LEU A 203 0.43 13.58 16.18
C LEU A 203 0.87 15.06 16.11
N GLY A 204 0.03 15.95 15.56
CA GLY A 204 0.12 17.39 15.80
C GLY A 204 0.00 17.74 17.29
N ARG A 205 -0.66 16.89 18.10
CA ARG A 205 -0.80 17.06 19.55
C ARG A 205 0.47 16.57 20.27
N PRO A 206 1.16 17.41 21.08
CA PRO A 206 2.43 17.04 21.71
C PRO A 206 2.39 15.76 22.53
N TYR A 207 1.36 15.57 23.37
CA TYR A 207 1.26 14.39 24.25
C TYR A 207 1.07 13.07 23.48
N LEU A 208 0.48 13.11 22.28
CA LEU A 208 0.43 11.93 21.41
C LEU A 208 1.80 11.68 20.78
N ARG A 209 2.47 12.73 20.31
CA ARG A 209 3.83 12.63 19.74
C ARG A 209 4.87 12.13 20.75
N ASP A 210 4.78 12.56 22.01
CA ASP A 210 5.66 12.10 23.08
C ASP A 210 5.47 10.59 23.37
N THR A 211 4.26 10.07 23.12
CA THR A 211 3.91 8.66 23.37
C THR A 211 4.20 7.77 22.16
N PHE A 212 3.84 8.23 20.95
CA PHE A 212 3.81 7.42 19.73
C PHE A 212 4.91 7.79 18.72
N GLY A 213 5.72 8.79 19.02
CA GLY A 213 6.80 9.25 18.14
C GLY A 213 6.36 10.25 17.08
N GLN A 214 7.23 10.47 16.10
CA GLN A 214 7.00 11.40 15.00
C GLN A 214 6.08 10.79 13.93
N PRO A 215 5.34 11.61 13.17
CA PRO A 215 4.66 11.15 11.97
C PRO A 215 5.61 10.45 11.00
N THR A 216 5.20 9.28 10.52
CA THR A 216 5.89 8.49 9.49
C THR A 216 5.08 8.48 8.19
N VAL A 217 5.72 8.13 7.07
CA VAL A 217 5.08 8.16 5.73
C VAL A 217 4.01 7.07 5.62
N LEU A 218 4.33 5.88 6.15
CA LEU A 218 3.42 4.75 6.26
C LEU A 218 3.38 4.24 7.71
N ALA A 219 2.47 3.32 7.98
CA ALA A 219 2.41 2.65 9.28
C ALA A 219 3.73 1.89 9.57
N PRO A 220 4.17 1.78 10.83
CA PRO A 220 5.51 1.29 11.16
C PRO A 220 5.84 -0.10 10.59
N THR A 221 4.91 -1.05 10.68
CA THR A 221 5.09 -2.40 10.14
C THR A 221 5.18 -2.35 8.61
N TRP A 222 4.36 -1.51 8.00
CA TRP A 222 4.38 -1.27 6.56
C TRP A 222 5.71 -0.67 6.06
N GLU A 223 6.23 0.37 6.72
CA GLU A 223 7.52 0.98 6.37
C GLU A 223 8.66 -0.02 6.44
N ALA A 224 8.70 -0.83 7.52
CA ALA A 224 9.72 -1.84 7.70
C ALA A 224 9.73 -2.84 6.53
N ARG A 225 8.55 -3.28 6.08
CA ARG A 225 8.41 -4.21 4.93
C ARG A 225 8.88 -3.59 3.61
N LEU A 226 8.64 -2.30 3.38
CA LEU A 226 9.14 -1.63 2.17
C LEU A 226 10.65 -1.47 2.19
N ALA A 227 11.21 -1.13 3.35
CA ALA A 227 12.65 -1.03 3.54
C ALA A 227 13.34 -2.39 3.38
N ASP A 228 12.73 -3.46 3.90
CA ASP A 228 13.18 -4.85 3.73
C ASP A 228 13.17 -5.24 2.25
N ALA A 229 12.08 -4.96 1.53
CA ALA A 229 11.98 -5.27 0.10
C ALA A 229 13.08 -4.58 -0.73
N TYR A 230 13.42 -3.34 -0.40
CA TYR A 230 14.53 -2.63 -1.04
C TYR A 230 15.90 -3.26 -0.73
N ALA A 231 16.10 -3.72 0.51
CA ALA A 231 17.37 -4.26 0.96
C ALA A 231 17.64 -5.69 0.45
N TYR A 232 16.60 -6.53 0.40
CA TYR A 232 16.74 -7.96 0.10
C TYR A 232 16.71 -8.30 -1.40
N GLN A 233 16.08 -7.47 -2.23
CA GLN A 233 15.94 -7.73 -3.68
C GLN A 233 17.06 -7.07 -4.51
N ARG A 234 18.32 -7.20 -4.06
CA ARG A 234 19.47 -6.54 -4.72
C ARG A 234 19.87 -7.17 -6.04
#